data_AF-A0AAN3MBZ3-F1
#
_entry.id   AF-A0AAN3MBZ3-F1
#
_cell.length_a   1.000
_cell.length_b   1.000
_cell.length_c   1.000
_cell.angle_alpha   90.00
_cell.angle_beta   90.00
_cell.angle_gamma   90.00
#
_symmetry.space_group_name_H-M   'P 1'
#
loop_
_entity.id
_entity.type
_entity.pdbx_description
1 polymer ?
#
loop_
_entity_poly.entity_id
_entity_poly.type
_entity_poly.pdbx_seq_one_letter_code
_entity_poly.pdbx_strand_id
1 'polypeptide(L)' 'MSDTLPGTTLPDDNHDRPWWGLPCTVTPCFGARLVQEGKQLH' A
#
# COMPACT_ATOMS: atom_id res chain seq x y z
N MET A 1 8.57 -19.10 -14.60
CA MET A 1 7.69 -18.71 -15.70
C MET A 1 6.28 -19.03 -15.22
N SER A 2 5.52 -18.03 -14.79
CA SER A 2 4.15 -18.23 -14.31
C SER A 2 3.25 -17.35 -15.17
N ASP A 3 2.53 -17.99 -16.08
CA ASP A 3 1.61 -17.34 -17.01
C ASP A 3 0.30 -17.04 -16.27
N THR A 4 0.06 -15.76 -15.94
CA THR A 4 -1.22 -15.30 -15.39
C THR A 4 -1.90 -14.41 -16.42
N LEU A 5 -3.06 -14.85 -16.92
CA LEU A 5 -3.84 -14.16 -17.95
C LEU A 5 -4.33 -12.78 -17.45
N PRO A 6 -4.29 -11.72 -18.30
CA PRO A 6 -4.66 -10.37 -17.92
C PRO A 6 -6.17 -10.19 -18.07
N GLY A 7 -6.93 -10.78 -17.16
CA GLY A 7 -8.39 -10.66 -17.17
C GLY A 7 -8.96 -11.26 -15.90
N THR A 8 -9.41 -10.39 -14.99
CA THR A 8 -10.08 -10.72 -13.71
C THR A 8 -9.19 -11.01 -12.50
N THR A 9 -8.00 -10.41 -12.44
CA THR A 9 -7.27 -10.27 -11.16
C THR A 9 -7.44 -8.82 -10.70
N LEU A 10 -8.02 -8.61 -9.51
CA LEU A 10 -7.90 -7.34 -8.77
C LEU A 10 -6.45 -6.84 -8.85
N PRO A 11 -6.19 -5.52 -8.76
CA PRO A 11 -4.81 -5.03 -8.80
C PRO A 11 -4.01 -5.90 -7.83
N ASP A 12 -2.99 -6.55 -8.39
CA ASP A 12 -2.04 -7.36 -7.65
C ASP A 12 -1.35 -6.39 -6.71
N ASP A 13 -2.00 -6.18 -5.56
CA ASP A 13 -1.45 -5.49 -4.41
C ASP A 13 -0.43 -6.47 -3.89
N ASN A 14 0.72 -6.45 -4.58
CA ASN A 14 1.87 -7.30 -4.33
C ASN A 14 2.10 -7.23 -2.82
N HIS A 15 1.69 -8.30 -2.12
CA HIS A 15 1.60 -8.29 -0.66
C HIS A 15 2.97 -8.09 -0.01
N ASP A 16 4.04 -8.27 -0.80
CA ASP A 16 5.42 -8.00 -0.40
C ASP A 16 5.77 -6.50 -0.39
N ARG A 17 4.94 -5.63 -0.99
CA ARG A 17 5.15 -4.18 -1.11
C ARG A 17 3.88 -3.36 -0.86
N PRO A 18 3.25 -3.48 0.31
CA PRO A 18 2.02 -2.75 0.62
C PRO A 18 2.26 -1.24 0.73
N TRP A 19 1.28 -0.44 0.31
CA TRP A 19 1.23 0.99 0.61
C TRP A 19 0.93 1.19 2.10
N TRP A 20 1.91 1.77 2.81
CA TRP A 20 1.80 1.99 4.25
C TRP A 20 1.02 3.25 4.63
N GLY A 21 0.94 4.22 3.72
CA GLY A 21 0.22 5.46 3.96
C GLY A 21 -1.30 5.30 3.90
N LEU A 22 -2.01 6.36 4.24
CA LEU A 22 -3.43 6.45 3.92
C LEU A 22 -3.61 6.59 2.41
N PRO A 23 -4.74 6.10 1.84
CA PRO A 23 -5.08 6.37 0.44
C PRO A 23 -5.06 7.87 0.14
N CYS A 24 -4.39 8.27 -0.94
CA CYS A 24 -4.29 9.67 -1.36
C CYS A 24 -4.58 9.79 -2.87
N THR A 25 -5.36 10.79 -3.26
CA THR A 25 -5.73 11.08 -4.66
C THR A 25 -4.95 12.24 -5.27
N VAL A 26 -4.07 12.88 -4.50
CA VAL A 26 -3.30 14.07 -4.91
C VAL A 26 -1.84 13.69 -5.18
N THR A 27 -1.21 14.32 -6.17
CA THR A 27 0.21 14.10 -6.52
C THR A 27 0.94 15.43 -6.69
N PRO A 28 2.08 15.65 -5.99
CA PRO A 28 2.81 14.67 -5.17
C PRO A 28 2.17 14.39 -3.80
N CYS A 29 2.31 13.16 -3.29
CA CYS A 29 1.90 12.78 -1.94
C CYS A 29 2.98 11.96 -1.21
N PHE A 30 2.97 12.05 0.12
CA PHE A 30 3.82 11.27 1.02
C PHE A 30 2.91 10.41 1.91
N GLY A 31 3.21 9.12 2.02
CA GLY A 31 2.46 8.17 2.83
C GLY A 31 3.38 7.37 3.75
N ALA A 32 2.97 7.24 5.01
CA ALA A 32 3.67 6.45 6.01
C ALA A 32 2.66 5.76 6.93
N ARG A 33 3.04 4.60 7.48
CA ARG A 33 2.34 3.95 8.58
C ARG A 33 3.09 4.27 9.85
N LEU A 34 2.41 4.88 10.80
CA LEU A 34 2.98 5.17 12.12
C LEU A 34 2.64 4.05 13.10
N VAL A 35 3.50 3.85 14.09
CA VAL A 35 3.26 2.98 15.24
C VAL A 35 2.80 3.85 16.41
N GLN A 36 1.68 3.50 17.03
CA GLN A 36 1.16 4.23 18.19
C GLN A 36 1.50 3.51 19.49
N GLU A 37 2.26 4.18 20.34
CA GLU A 37 2.61 3.73 21.69
C GLU A 37 2.01 4.69 22.73
N GLY A 38 0.81 4.37 23.21
CA GLY A 38 0.04 5.24 24.09
C GLY A 38 -0.35 6.55 23.41
N LYS A 39 0.29 7.67 23.83
CA LYS A 39 0.08 9.02 23.27
C LYS A 39 1.18 9.47 22.31
N GLN A 40 2.13 8.58 21.98
CA GLN A 40 3.24 8.86 21.07
C GLN A 40 3.04 8.12 19.75
N LEU A 41 3.51 8.73 18.66
CA LEU A 41 3.52 8.17 17.31
C LEU A 41 4.97 8.10 16.82
N HIS A 42 5.36 6.94 16.32
CA HIS A 42 6.67 6.64 15.74
C HIS A 42 6.54 6.41 14.23
#